data_AF-A0A838PIH6-F1
#
_entry.id   AF-A0A838PIH6-F1
#
_cell.length_a   1.000
_cell.length_b   1.000
_cell.length_c   1.000
_cell.angle_alpha   90.00
_cell.angle_beta   90.00
_cell.angle_gamma   90.00
#
_symmetry.space_group_name_H-M   'P 1'
#
loop_
_entity.id
_entity.type
_entity.pdbx_description
1 polymer ?
#
loop_
_entity_poly.entity_id
_entity_poly.type
_entity_poly.pdbx_seq_one_letter_code
_entity_poly.pdbx_strand_id
1 'polypeptide(L)' 'MLEYVSSTVEHIRRELAKVIVGQDAPIEQILIALLAEGHALIEGVPGTAKTLTVKTLSRIINADFG' A
#
# COMPACT_ATOMS: atom_id res chain seq x y z
N MET A 1 11.80 18.44 0.99
CA MET A 1 11.65 17.12 1.66
C MET A 1 10.19 16.70 1.74
N LEU A 2 9.30 17.49 2.38
CA LEU A 2 7.87 17.13 2.49
C LEU A 2 7.15 16.97 1.14
N GLU A 3 7.43 17.85 0.16
CA GLU A 3 6.86 17.71 -1.20
C GLU A 3 7.29 16.42 -1.92
N TYR A 4 8.52 15.97 -1.69
CA TYR A 4 9.02 14.72 -2.25
C TYR A 4 8.30 13.51 -1.66
N VAL A 5 8.07 13.51 -0.34
CA VAL A 5 7.30 12.45 0.33
C VAL A 5 5.87 12.42 -0.20
N SER A 6 5.19 13.58 -0.25
CA SER A 6 3.82 13.66 -0.74
C SER A 6 3.69 13.17 -2.19
N SER A 7 4.56 13.63 -3.11
CA SER A 7 4.53 13.19 -4.51
C SER A 7 4.82 11.69 -4.67
N THR A 8 5.72 11.13 -3.85
CA THR A 8 6.03 9.68 -3.85
C THR A 8 4.84 8.86 -3.36
N VAL A 9 4.19 9.28 -2.27
CA VAL A 9 2.98 8.63 -1.75
C VAL A 9 1.86 8.65 -2.77
N GLU A 10 1.62 9.79 -3.41
CA GLU A 10 0.62 9.91 -4.49
C GLU A 10 0.94 9.02 -5.68
N HIS A 11 2.22 8.88 -6.04
CA HIS A 11 2.63 7.93 -7.08
C HIS A 11 2.31 6.48 -6.69
N ILE A 12 2.64 6.06 -5.47
CA ILE A 12 2.35 4.71 -4.98
C ILE A 12 0.84 4.44 -4.96
N ARG A 13 0.04 5.39 -4.46
CA ARG A 13 -1.43 5.28 -4.44
C ARG A 13 -2.00 5.11 -5.85
N ARG A 14 -1.51 5.89 -6.81
CA ARG A 14 -1.93 5.79 -8.22
C ARG A 14 -1.59 4.44 -8.84
N GLU A 15 -0.40 3.90 -8.58
CA GLU A 15 -0.01 2.58 -9.09
C GLU A 15 -0.85 1.45 -8.46
N LEU A 16 -1.14 1.54 -7.15
CA LEU A 16 -2.02 0.59 -6.48
C LEU A 16 -3.44 0.62 -7.05
N ALA A 17 -4.00 1.81 -7.31
CA ALA A 17 -5.36 1.99 -7.82
C ALA A 17 -5.59 1.35 -9.21
N LYS A 18 -4.53 1.06 -9.98
CA LYS A 18 -4.64 0.33 -11.25
C LYS A 18 -5.04 -1.13 -11.07
N VAL A 19 -4.79 -1.70 -9.90
CA VAL A 19 -4.99 -3.14 -9.61
C VAL A 19 -5.99 -3.35 -8.46
N ILE A 20 -5.98 -2.44 -7.47
CA ILE A 20 -6.78 -2.55 -6.26
C ILE A 20 -7.94 -1.54 -6.32
N VAL A 21 -9.16 -2.04 -6.25
CA VAL A 21 -10.38 -1.22 -6.32
C VAL A 21 -11.08 -1.20 -4.95
N GLY A 22 -11.47 -0.01 -4.49
CA GLY A 22 -12.29 0.16 -3.28
C GLY A 22 -11.57 -0.10 -1.95
N GLN A 23 -10.24 0.04 -1.90
CA GLN A 23 -9.41 -0.19 -0.71
C GLN A 23 -8.60 1.05 -0.31
N ASP A 24 -9.13 2.25 -0.52
CA ASP A 24 -8.39 3.50 -0.27
C ASP A 24 -7.92 3.65 1.19
N ALA A 25 -8.80 3.42 2.16
CA ALA A 25 -8.47 3.59 3.58
C ALA A 25 -7.44 2.57 4.09
N PRO A 26 -7.55 1.25 3.81
CA PRO A 26 -6.50 0.30 4.17
C PRO A 26 -5.15 0.59 3.51
N ILE A 27 -5.15 1.02 2.24
CA ILE A 27 -3.90 1.43 1.56
C ILE A 27 -3.25 2.59 2.30
N GLU A 28 -4.03 3.60 2.66
CA GLU A 28 -3.52 4.76 3.41
C GLU A 28 -2.91 4.35 4.76
N GLN A 29 -3.58 3.49 5.51
CA GLN A 29 -3.08 2.98 6.79
C GLN A 29 -1.78 2.18 6.64
N ILE A 30 -1.65 1.37 5.59
CA ILE A 30 -0.42 0.62 5.30
C ILE A 30 0.73 1.58 4.99
N LEU A 31 0.49 2.61 4.18
CA LEU A 31 1.51 3.62 3.84
C LEU A 31 1.93 4.42 5.08
N ILE A 32 0.99 4.78 5.95
CA ILE A 32 1.29 5.44 7.23
C ILE A 32 2.17 4.54 8.09
N ALA A 33 1.82 3.26 8.25
CA ALA A 33 2.61 2.32 9.05
C ALA A 33 4.02 2.16 8.47
N LEU A 34 4.16 2.02 7.15
CA LEU A 34 5.46 1.90 6.48
C LEU A 34 6.35 3.13 6.71
N LEU A 35 5.81 4.33 6.53
CA LEU A 35 6.56 5.58 6.70
C LEU A 35 6.94 5.87 8.16
N ALA A 36 6.18 5.31 9.11
CA ALA A 36 6.45 5.41 10.54
C ALA A 36 7.33 4.28 11.09
N GLU A 37 7.89 3.42 10.21
CA GLU A 37 8.62 2.20 10.60
C GLU A 37 7.81 1.26 11.52
N GLY A 38 6.48 1.30 11.39
CA GLY A 38 5.55 0.47 12.14
C GLY A 38 5.17 -0.83 11.43
N HIS A 39 4.26 -1.58 12.06
CA HIS A 39 3.71 -2.83 11.52
C HIS A 39 2.20 -2.70 11.33
N ALA A 40 1.68 -3.33 10.27
CA ALA A 40 0.25 -3.38 9.99
C ALA A 40 -0.21 -4.84 9.84
N LEU A 41 -1.37 -5.16 10.43
CA LEU A 41 -2.06 -6.43 10.26
C LEU A 41 -3.28 -6.22 9.37
N ILE A 42 -3.41 -7.02 8.30
CA ILE A 42 -4.50 -6.91 7.34
C ILE A 42 -5.46 -8.09 7.53
N GLU A 43 -6.61 -7.82 8.13
CA GLU A 43 -7.67 -8.81 8.36
C GLU A 43 -8.92 -8.53 7.52
N GLY A 44 -9.73 -9.57 7.30
CA GLY A 44 -11.00 -9.48 6.58
C GLY A 44 -11.37 -10.80 5.92
N VAL A 45 -12.57 -10.86 5.33
CA VAL A 45 -13.10 -12.08 4.69
C VAL A 45 -12.32 -12.48 3.42
N PRO A 46 -12.37 -13.75 2.97
CA PRO A 46 -11.73 -14.19 1.73
C PRO A 46 -12.19 -13.36 0.51
N GLY A 47 -11.27 -13.10 -0.44
CA GLY A 47 -11.58 -12.38 -1.69
C GLY A 47 -11.44 -10.87 -1.65
N THR A 48 -11.09 -10.24 -0.52
CA THR A 48 -10.95 -8.76 -0.39
C THR A 48 -9.60 -8.20 -0.85
N ALA A 49 -8.95 -8.85 -1.81
CA ALA A 49 -7.66 -8.43 -2.39
C ALA A 49 -6.48 -8.25 -1.41
N LYS A 50 -6.56 -8.64 -0.13
CA LYS A 50 -5.47 -8.46 0.88
C LYS A 50 -4.08 -8.86 0.38
N THR A 51 -3.93 -10.11 -0.06
CA THR A 51 -2.66 -10.62 -0.59
C THR A 51 -2.23 -9.89 -1.87
N LEU A 52 -3.19 -9.53 -2.72
CA LEU A 52 -2.92 -8.78 -3.95
C LEU A 52 -2.43 -7.37 -3.64
N THR A 53 -2.99 -6.70 -2.62
CA THR A 53 -2.56 -5.38 -2.17
C THR A 53 -1.10 -5.40 -1.73
N VAL A 54 -0.72 -6.29 -0.80
CA VAL A 54 0.66 -6.35 -0.29
C VAL A 54 1.65 -6.75 -1.40
N LYS A 55 1.28 -7.72 -2.25
CA LYS A 55 2.10 -8.14 -3.40
C LYS A 55 2.29 -7.04 -4.45
N THR A 56 1.28 -6.22 -4.66
CA THR A 56 1.36 -5.10 -5.61
C THR A 56 2.20 -3.98 -5.02
N LEU A 57 2.00 -3.66 -3.75
CA LEU A 57 2.79 -2.67 -3.03
C LEU A 57 4.28 -3.03 -3.05
N SER A 58 4.62 -4.29 -2.73
CA SER A 58 6.02 -4.74 -2.71
C SER A 58 6.72 -4.55 -4.05
N ARG A 59 6.03 -4.83 -5.16
CA ARG A 59 6.53 -4.57 -6.52
C ARG A 59 6.75 -3.09 -6.80
N ILE A 60 5.83 -2.22 -6.36
CA ILE A 60 5.92 -0.77 -6.59
C ILE A 60 7.13 -0.17 -5.86
N ILE A 61 7.39 -0.62 -4.62
CA ILE A 61 8.47 -0.08 -3.78
C ILE A 61 9.77 -0.90 -3.87
N ASN A 62 9.83 -1.90 -4.75
CA ASN A 62 10.95 -2.83 -4.89
C ASN A 62 11.34 -3.52 -3.57
N ALA A 63 10.35 -4.03 -2.85
CA ALA A 63 10.50 -4.85 -1.65
C ALA A 63 10.16 -6.32 -1.94
N ASP A 64 10.67 -7.21 -1.09
CA ASP A 64 10.41 -8.64 -1.20
C ASP A 64 9.01 -9.01 -0.67
N PHE A 65 8.32 -9.91 -1.38
CA PHE A 65 7.08 -10.53 -0.94
C PHE A 65 7.00 -11.96 -1.47
N GLY A 66 6.95 -12.94 -0.55
CA GLY A 66 6.93 -14.38 -0.84
C GLY A 66 5.62 -14.90 -1.41
#